data_AF-A0A945MUC5-F1
#
_entry.id   AF-A0A945MUC5-F1
#
_cell.length_a   1.000
_cell.length_b   1.000
_cell.length_c   1.000
_cell.angle_alpha   90.00
_cell.angle_beta   90.00
_cell.angle_gamma   90.00
#
_symmetry.space_group_name_H-M   'P 1'
#
loop_
_entity.id
_entity.type
_entity.pdbx_description
1 polymer ?
#
loop_
_entity_poly.entity_id
_entity_poly.type
_entity_poly.pdbx_seq_one_letter_code
_entity_poly.pdbx_strand_id
1 'polypeptide(L)' 'MRSDTHFHPLAARCYRFTDPATGGRMVFSGDTFYHQGLPLFAKDCDVLVHEAAVSADAEIPDLMRSLHSRPQDAAQVAWL' A
#
# COMPACT_ATOMS: atom_id res chain seq x y z
N MET A 1 18.46 -19.29 2.68
CA MET A 1 18.05 -17.87 2.74
C MET A 1 16.56 -17.84 2.42
N ARG A 2 15.68 -17.65 3.43
CA ARG A 2 14.23 -17.54 3.17
C ARG A 2 13.97 -16.12 2.65
N SER A 3 13.61 -15.97 1.39
CA SER A 3 13.24 -14.69 0.78
C SER A 3 11.74 -14.48 0.89
N ASP A 4 11.24 -14.43 2.12
CA ASP A 4 9.81 -14.25 2.39
C ASP A 4 9.62 -12.89 3.05
N THR A 5 9.82 -11.81 2.27
CA THR A 5 9.56 -10.44 2.72
C THR A 5 8.05 -10.24 2.77
N HIS A 6 7.44 -10.59 3.90
CA HIS A 6 6.02 -10.37 4.15
C HIS A 6 5.79 -8.98 4.73
N PHE A 7 5.04 -8.14 4.01
CA PHE A 7 4.65 -6.79 4.45
C PHE A 7 3.32 -6.78 5.22
N HIS A 8 2.82 -7.96 5.56
CA HIS A 8 1.61 -8.17 6.36
C HIS A 8 1.69 -9.57 7.03
N PRO A 9 1.08 -9.79 8.22
CA PRO A 9 1.19 -11.07 8.95
C PRO A 9 0.59 -12.28 8.22
N LEU A 10 -0.35 -12.03 7.30
CA LEU A 10 -0.98 -13.04 6.46
C LEU A 10 -0.67 -12.79 4.98
N ALA A 11 -1.00 -13.75 4.12
CA ALA A 11 -0.88 -13.58 2.68
C ALA A 11 -1.82 -12.46 2.19
N ALA A 12 -1.25 -11.27 1.98
CA ALA A 12 -1.93 -10.11 1.45
C ALA A 12 -1.55 -9.85 -0.01
N ARG A 13 -2.44 -9.20 -0.76
CA ARG A 13 -2.20 -8.77 -2.14
C ARG A 13 -2.77 -7.38 -2.37
N CYS A 14 -2.04 -6.58 -3.13
CA CYS A 14 -2.58 -5.38 -3.76
C CYS A 14 -3.28 -5.75 -5.07
N TYR A 15 -4.30 -5.00 -5.45
CA TYR A 15 -5.05 -5.23 -6.68
C TYR A 15 -5.10 -3.96 -7.53
N ARG A 16 -5.02 -4.15 -8.85
CA ARG A 16 -5.22 -3.11 -9.85
C ARG A 16 -6.30 -3.56 -10.81
N PHE A 17 -7.31 -2.72 -10.97
CA PHE A 17 -8.41 -2.94 -11.89
C PHE A 17 -8.32 -1.91 -13.01
N THR A 18 -8.52 -2.36 -14.24
CA THR A 18 -8.62 -1.51 -15.41
C THR A 18 -9.98 -1.78 -16.06
N ASP A 19 -10.79 -0.75 -16.22
CA ASP A 19 -11.98 -0.83 -17.06
C ASP A 19 -11.56 -0.75 -18.53
N PRO A 20 -11.74 -1.81 -19.34
CA PRO A 20 -11.33 -1.80 -20.74
C PRO A 20 -12.19 -0.86 -21.60
N ALA A 21 -13.39 -0.47 -21.17
CA ALA A 21 -14.26 0.40 -21.95
C ALA A 21 -13.83 1.88 -21.87
N THR A 22 -13.40 2.33 -20.68
CA THR A 22 -13.01 3.73 -20.42
C THR A 22 -11.50 3.93 -20.30
N GLY A 23 -10.75 2.86 -20.03
CA GLY A 23 -9.33 2.90 -19.67
C GLY A 23 -9.07 3.30 -18.22
N GLY A 24 -10.11 3.55 -17.42
CA GLY A 24 -9.99 3.95 -16.02
C GLY A 24 -9.35 2.87 -15.16
N ARG A 25 -8.51 3.28 -14.22
CA ARG A 25 -7.64 2.42 -13.41
C ARG A 25 -7.83 2.72 -11.93
N MET A 26 -8.12 1.68 -11.16
CA MET A 26 -8.25 1.77 -9.71
C MET A 26 -7.27 0.82 -9.03
N VAL A 27 -6.61 1.28 -7.97
CA VAL A 27 -5.67 0.49 -7.19
C VAL A 27 -6.14 0.40 -5.74
N PHE A 28 -6.08 -0.81 -5.19
CA PHE A 28 -6.32 -1.10 -3.78
C PHE A 28 -5.04 -1.67 -3.17
N SER A 29 -4.53 -1.04 -2.11
CA SER A 29 -3.35 -1.57 -1.39
C SER A 29 -3.68 -2.87 -0.65
N GLY A 30 -4.92 -3.03 -0.20
CA GLY A 30 -5.25 -3.98 0.88
C GLY A 30 -4.55 -3.55 2.17
N ASP A 31 -4.38 -4.49 3.10
CA ASP A 31 -3.60 -4.26 4.32
C ASP A 31 -2.11 -4.55 4.06
N THR A 32 -1.25 -3.58 4.32
CA THR A 32 0.19 -3.66 4.06
C THR A 32 0.98 -2.59 4.82
N PHE A 33 2.18 -2.95 5.25
CA PHE A 33 3.24 -2.01 5.60
C PHE A 33 3.79 -1.32 4.34
N TYR A 34 4.31 -0.10 4.49
CA TYR A 34 4.91 0.63 3.38
C TYR A 34 6.12 -0.12 2.79
N HIS A 35 6.15 -0.26 1.46
CA HIS A 35 7.34 -0.68 0.75
C HIS A 35 7.41 -0.02 -0.64
N GLN A 36 8.62 0.06 -1.19
CA GLN A 36 8.92 0.76 -2.45
C GLN A 36 8.19 0.16 -3.68
N GLY A 37 7.59 -1.02 -3.55
CA GLY A 37 6.76 -1.62 -4.60
C GLY A 37 5.39 -0.97 -4.74
N LEU A 38 4.86 -0.34 -3.68
CA LEU A 38 3.52 0.26 -3.69
C LEU A 38 3.41 1.44 -4.65
N PRO A 39 4.30 2.46 -4.64
CA PRO A 39 4.24 3.55 -5.59
C PRO A 39 4.39 3.06 -7.04
N LEU A 40 5.29 2.11 -7.28
CA LEU A 40 5.51 1.55 -8.62
C LEU A 40 4.26 0.82 -9.16
N PHE A 41 3.56 0.10 -8.29
CA PHE A 41 2.34 -0.61 -8.67
C PHE A 41 1.13 0.33 -8.86
N ALA A 42 1.05 1.38 -8.02
CA ALA A 42 -0.02 2.37 -8.03
C ALA A 42 0.10 3.40 -9.16
N LYS A 43 1.29 3.55 -9.74
CA LYS A 43 1.59 4.53 -10.77
C LYS A 43 0.55 4.60 -11.88
N ASP A 44 0.19 5.82 -12.28
CA ASP A 44 -0.78 6.12 -13.35
C ASP A 44 -2.17 5.48 -13.13
N CYS A 45 -2.56 5.25 -11.87
CA CYS A 45 -3.95 4.97 -11.52
C CYS A 45 -4.75 6.27 -11.40
N ASP A 46 -6.05 6.20 -11.67
CA ASP A 46 -6.95 7.35 -11.56
C ASP A 46 -7.51 7.47 -10.14
N VAL A 47 -7.67 6.34 -9.45
CA VAL A 47 -8.14 6.28 -8.07
C VAL A 47 -7.28 5.30 -7.27
N LEU A 48 -6.76 5.78 -6.14
CA LEU A 48 -6.05 4.98 -5.15
C LEU A 48 -6.89 4.82 -3.88
N VAL A 49 -7.09 3.59 -3.46
CA VAL A 49 -7.59 3.24 -2.12
C VAL A 49 -6.44 2.59 -1.35
N HIS A 50 -5.86 3.36 -0.43
CA HIS A 50 -4.71 2.94 0.35
C HIS A 50 -5.07 2.83 1.84
N GLU A 51 -4.53 1.81 2.51
CA GLU A 51 -4.69 1.66 3.95
C GLU A 51 -3.92 2.73 4.73
N ALA A 52 -4.45 3.14 5.87
CA ALA A 52 -3.86 4.15 6.75
C ALA A 52 -4.28 3.86 8.21
N ALA A 53 -4.08 2.61 8.63
CA ALA A 53 -4.61 2.09 9.89
C ALA A 53 -3.82 2.55 11.13
N VAL A 54 -2.58 3.01 10.94
CA VAL A 54 -1.69 3.43 12.03
C VAL A 54 -1.75 4.94 12.24
N SER A 55 -1.69 5.39 13.50
CA SER A 55 -1.68 6.81 13.83
C SER A 55 -0.51 7.54 13.15
N ALA A 56 -0.75 8.80 12.77
CA ALA A 56 0.25 9.62 12.07
C ALA A 56 1.51 9.88 12.93
N ASP A 57 1.39 9.83 14.25
CA ASP A 57 2.44 10.04 15.24
C ASP A 57 3.03 8.73 15.78
N ALA A 58 2.68 7.58 15.21
CA ALA A 58 3.20 6.30 15.67
C ALA A 58 4.72 6.20 15.55
N GLU A 59 5.34 5.73 16.62
CA GLU A 59 6.77 5.46 16.69
C GLU A 59 7.18 4.28 15.79
N ILE A 60 8.42 4.31 15.30
CA ILE A 60 8.94 3.29 14.36
C ILE A 60 8.80 1.86 14.91
N PRO A 61 9.10 1.56 16.20
CA PRO A 61 8.95 0.21 16.73
C PRO A 61 7.51 -0.33 16.68
N ASP A 62 6.52 0.54 16.86
CA ASP A 62 5.11 0.15 16.82
C ASP A 62 4.64 -0.07 15.39
N LEU A 63 5.12 0.74 14.45
CA LEU A 63 4.88 0.56 13.01
C LEU A 63 5.43 -0.78 12.50
N MET A 64 6.64 -1.15 12.93
CA MET A 64 7.27 -2.42 12.53
C MET A 64 6.56 -3.65 13.12
N ARG A 65 5.83 -3.48 14.24
CA ARG A 65 5.03 -4.55 14.86
C ARG A 65 3.66 -4.69 14.21
N SER A 66 3.03 -3.58 13.83
CA SER A 66 1.70 -3.62 13.21
C SER A 66 1.76 -4.18 11.79
N LEU A 67 2.84 -3.91 11.05
CA LEU A 67 2.94 -4.20 9.62
C LEU A 67 1.78 -3.57 8.82
N HIS A 68 1.41 -2.36 9.21
CA HIS A 68 0.41 -1.51 8.57
C HIS A 68 0.99 -0.13 8.25
N SER A 69 0.31 0.61 7.39
CA SER A 69 0.67 1.93 6.89
C SER A 69 0.08 3.05 7.73
N ARG A 70 0.78 4.18 7.72
CA ARG A 70 0.29 5.47 8.25
C ARG A 70 -0.30 6.33 7.12
N PRO A 71 -1.05 7.39 7.47
CA PRO A 71 -1.50 8.38 6.49
C PRO A 71 -0.39 8.98 5.62
N GLN A 72 0.82 9.16 6.16
CA GLN A 72 1.96 9.69 5.39
C GLN A 72 2.43 8.71 4.31
N ASP A 73 2.33 7.41 4.57
CA ASP A 73 2.72 6.38 3.62
C ASP A 73 1.72 6.36 2.45
N ALA A 74 0.41 6.49 2.75
CA ALA A 74 -0.63 6.66 1.73
C ALA A 74 -0.41 7.92 0.88
N ALA A 75 -0.07 9.06 1.51
CA ALA A 75 0.25 10.30 0.81
C ALA A 75 1.48 10.15 -0.10
N GLN A 76 2.50 9.42 0.36
CA GLN A 76 3.70 9.14 -0.42
C GLN A 76 3.42 8.26 -1.63
N VAL A 77 2.53 7.26 -1.52
CA VAL A 77 2.12 6.43 -2.66
C VAL A 77 1.27 7.23 -3.66
N ALA A 78 0.43 8.14 -3.18
CA ALA A 78 -0.42 8.97 -4.04
C ALA A 78 0.35 10.08 -4.81
N TRP A 79 1.52 10.48 -4.32
CA TRP A 79 2.31 11.58 -4.89
C TRP A 79 3.11 11.17 -6.15
N LEU A 80 3.38 9.88 -6.35
CA LEU A 80 4.30 9.36 -7.37
C LEU A 80 3.56 8.66 -8.54
#